data_AF-A0A6B2V9P3-F1
#
_entry.id   AF-A0A6B2V9P3-F1
#
_cell.length_a   1.000
_cell.length_b   1.000
_cell.length_c   1.000
_cell.angle_alpha   90.00
_cell.angle_beta   90.00
_cell.angle_gamma   90.00
#
_symmetry.space_group_name_H-M   'P 1'
#
loop_
_entity.id
_entity.type
_entity.pdbx_description
1 polymer ?
#
loop_
_entity_poly.entity_id
_entity_poly.type
_entity_poly.pdbx_seq_one_letter_code
_entity_poly.pdbx_strand_id
1 'polypeptide(L)'
;MSTGTLLAIIIPVVVVLALIAVAVPTLARRRRLRERFGPEYERTVADAGDRRAGERELRDREKRHDSLDIKPLPAASRDRYTREWSSVQEEFVDRPEDAVHDADRLVTSLMRERGYPTEGFEQQAADLSVEHGRTLGHYRAAHDVESLTTRSKATTEQLRGAMVHYRALFDELLSDGGGPRHAPS
;
A
#
# COMPACT_ATOMS: atom_id res chain seq x y z
N MET A 1 -8.58 -9.26 59.24
CA MET A 1 -9.14 -9.30 57.87
C MET A 1 -9.35 -10.76 57.50
N SER A 2 -10.59 -11.17 57.23
CA SER A 2 -10.90 -12.56 56.90
C SER A 2 -10.35 -12.92 55.52
N THR A 3 -9.79 -14.12 55.38
CA THR A 3 -9.25 -14.65 54.11
C THR A 3 -10.24 -14.55 52.95
N GLY A 4 -11.54 -14.71 53.23
CA GLY A 4 -12.62 -14.52 52.24
C GLY A 4 -12.71 -13.09 51.69
N THR A 5 -12.48 -12.06 52.52
CA THR A 5 -12.48 -10.66 52.07
C THR A 5 -11.24 -10.34 51.24
N LEU A 6 -10.09 -10.94 51.58
CA LEU A 6 -8.86 -10.80 50.80
C LEU A 6 -8.99 -11.45 49.41
N LEU A 7 -9.55 -12.67 49.34
CA LEU A 7 -9.81 -13.36 48.06
C LEU A 7 -10.83 -12.61 47.20
N ALA A 8 -11.88 -12.07 47.80
CA ALA A 8 -12.91 -11.29 47.09
C ALA A 8 -12.34 -10.02 46.42
N ILE A 9 -11.23 -9.47 46.92
CA ILE A 9 -10.56 -8.30 46.33
C ILE A 9 -9.47 -8.74 45.33
N ILE A 10 -8.67 -9.75 45.65
CA ILE A 10 -7.54 -10.17 44.81
C ILE A 10 -8.02 -10.75 43.48
N ILE A 11 -9.05 -11.60 43.49
CA ILE A 11 -9.57 -12.25 42.28
C ILE A 11 -9.98 -11.22 41.21
N PRO A 12 -10.85 -10.22 41.48
CA PRO A 12 -11.22 -9.25 40.47
C PRO A 12 -10.03 -8.39 40.01
N VAL A 13 -9.08 -8.05 40.91
CA VAL A 13 -7.85 -7.34 40.51
C VAL A 13 -7.02 -8.17 39.52
N VAL A 14 -6.82 -9.47 39.79
CA VAL A 14 -6.08 -10.36 38.88
C VAL A 14 -6.80 -10.52 37.54
N VAL A 15 -8.14 -10.65 37.55
CA VAL A 15 -8.94 -10.71 36.32
C VAL A 15 -8.80 -9.42 35.50
N VAL A 16 -8.90 -8.25 36.15
CA VAL A 16 -8.72 -6.95 35.48
C VAL A 16 -7.32 -6.82 34.90
N LEU A 17 -6.28 -7.20 35.64
CA LEU A 17 -4.90 -7.18 35.14
C LEU A 17 -4.71 -8.13 33.95
N ALA A 18 -5.29 -9.32 33.98
CA ALA A 18 -5.25 -10.27 32.87
C ALA A 18 -5.98 -9.71 31.63
N LEU A 19 -7.13 -9.07 31.81
CA LEU A 19 -7.86 -8.41 30.72
C LEU A 19 -7.05 -7.27 30.11
N ILE A 20 -6.42 -6.42 30.92
CA ILE A 20 -5.57 -5.32 30.46
C ILE A 20 -4.36 -5.87 29.68
N ALA A 21 -3.71 -6.92 30.21
CA ALA A 21 -2.55 -7.54 29.58
C ALA A 21 -2.84 -8.08 28.17
N VAL A 22 -4.08 -8.48 27.88
CA VAL A 22 -4.51 -8.91 26.54
C VAL A 22 -5.07 -7.76 25.71
N ALA A 23 -5.89 -6.88 26.31
CA ALA A 23 -6.60 -5.83 25.59
C ALA A 23 -5.68 -4.72 25.06
N VAL A 24 -4.72 -4.27 25.86
CA VAL A 24 -3.81 -3.17 25.46
C VAL A 24 -2.98 -3.52 24.23
N PRO A 25 -2.21 -4.62 24.19
CA PRO A 25 -1.40 -4.95 23.02
C PRO A 25 -2.23 -5.27 21.79
N THR A 26 -3.42 -5.87 21.96
CA THR A 26 -4.30 -6.15 20.82
C THR A 26 -4.87 -4.88 20.21
N LEU A 27 -5.27 -3.89 21.01
CA LEU A 27 -5.71 -2.59 20.52
C LEU A 27 -4.58 -1.78 19.89
N ALA A 28 -3.38 -1.80 20.49
CA ALA A 28 -2.21 -1.10 19.95
C ALA A 28 -1.80 -1.66 18.58
N ARG A 29 -1.73 -2.98 18.43
CA ARG A 29 -1.42 -3.64 17.14
C ARG A 29 -2.42 -3.28 16.05
N ARG A 30 -3.71 -3.19 16.41
CA ARG A 30 -4.77 -2.80 15.47
C ARG A 30 -4.61 -1.37 15.00
N ARG A 31 -4.34 -0.44 15.92
CA ARG A 31 -4.09 0.97 15.56
C ARG A 31 -2.90 1.09 14.62
N ARG A 32 -1.80 0.39 14.92
CA ARG A 32 -0.62 0.34 14.04
C ARG A 32 -0.95 -0.16 12.63
N LEU A 33 -1.74 -1.23 12.50
CA LEU A 33 -2.15 -1.74 11.18
C LEU A 33 -3.00 -0.72 10.43
N ARG A 34 -3.96 -0.07 11.09
CA ARG A 34 -4.77 1.00 10.48
C ARG A 34 -3.94 2.21 10.06
N GLU A 35 -3.00 2.62 10.90
CA GLU A 35 -2.12 3.75 10.60
C GLU A 35 -1.19 3.45 9.42
N ARG A 36 -0.62 2.23 9.36
CA ARG A 36 0.31 1.81 8.31
C ARG A 36 -0.39 1.59 6.97
N PHE A 37 -1.47 0.81 6.94
CA PHE A 37 -2.18 0.47 5.70
C PHE A 37 -3.18 1.55 5.25
N GLY A 38 -3.64 2.41 6.17
CA GLY A 38 -4.66 3.41 5.86
C GLY A 38 -5.92 2.76 5.28
N PRO A 39 -6.45 3.26 4.15
CA PRO A 39 -7.66 2.72 3.50
C PRO A 39 -7.59 1.21 3.16
N GLU A 40 -6.39 0.67 2.98
CA GLU A 40 -6.19 -0.75 2.69
C GLU A 40 -6.53 -1.66 3.88
N TYR A 41 -6.53 -1.12 5.09
CA TYR A 41 -6.99 -1.84 6.26
C TYR A 41 -8.49 -2.15 6.14
N GLU A 42 -9.29 -1.12 5.90
CA GLU A 42 -10.75 -1.26 5.79
C GLU A 42 -11.12 -2.18 4.64
N ARG A 43 -10.44 -2.02 3.49
CA ARG A 43 -10.66 -2.87 2.30
C ARG A 43 -10.34 -4.33 2.58
N THR A 44 -9.14 -4.63 3.08
CA THR A 44 -8.71 -6.01 3.32
C THR A 44 -9.58 -6.70 4.39
N VAL A 45 -10.02 -5.97 5.41
CA VAL A 45 -10.94 -6.51 6.43
C VAL A 45 -12.33 -6.76 5.86
N ALA A 46 -12.82 -5.91 4.94
CA ALA A 46 -14.10 -6.12 4.27
C ALA A 46 -14.05 -7.35 3.36
N ASP A 47 -12.98 -7.51 2.58
CA ASP A 47 -12.80 -8.59 1.62
C ASP A 47 -12.60 -9.96 2.31
N ALA A 48 -11.93 -9.99 3.47
CA ALA A 48 -11.65 -11.22 4.21
C ALA A 48 -12.87 -11.81 4.95
N GLY A 49 -14.02 -11.11 4.98
CA GLY A 49 -15.27 -11.55 5.63
C GLY A 49 -15.26 -11.49 7.16
N ASP A 50 -14.10 -11.60 7.81
CA ASP A 50 -13.94 -11.35 9.23
C ASP A 50 -12.66 -10.56 9.56
N ARG A 51 -12.75 -9.73 10.60
CA ARG A 51 -11.65 -8.85 11.02
C ARG A 51 -10.37 -9.59 11.41
N ARG A 52 -10.47 -10.78 12.03
CA ARG A 52 -9.26 -11.52 12.43
C ARG A 52 -8.54 -12.07 11.21
N ALA A 53 -9.27 -12.53 10.18
CA ALA A 53 -8.69 -12.97 8.92
C ALA A 53 -8.01 -11.81 8.19
N GLY A 54 -8.68 -10.67 8.00
CA GLY A 54 -8.09 -9.51 7.33
C GLY A 54 -6.85 -8.97 8.07
N GLU A 55 -6.91 -8.83 9.40
CA GLU A 55 -5.74 -8.42 10.17
C GLU A 55 -4.57 -9.44 10.10
N ARG A 56 -4.83 -10.75 9.93
CA ARG A 56 -3.78 -11.75 9.73
C ARG A 56 -3.11 -11.57 8.38
N GLU A 57 -3.91 -11.39 7.33
CA GLU A 57 -3.40 -11.17 5.98
C GLU A 57 -2.51 -9.92 5.90
N LEU A 58 -2.96 -8.79 6.47
CA LEU A 58 -2.17 -7.55 6.53
C LEU A 58 -0.82 -7.76 7.24
N ARG A 59 -0.79 -8.54 8.32
CA ARG A 59 0.47 -8.89 9.00
C ARG A 59 1.38 -9.74 8.14
N ASP A 60 0.82 -10.66 7.36
CA ASP A 60 1.63 -11.51 6.49
C ASP A 60 2.16 -10.72 5.28
N ARG A 61 1.40 -9.73 4.78
CA ARG A 61 1.91 -8.74 3.81
C ARG A 61 3.07 -7.93 4.40
N GLU A 62 2.92 -7.42 5.62
CA GLU A 62 3.98 -6.68 6.32
C GLU A 62 5.25 -7.52 6.49
N LYS A 63 5.14 -8.78 6.91
CA LYS A 63 6.30 -9.66 7.04
C LYS A 63 7.00 -9.92 5.71
N ARG A 64 6.25 -10.10 4.63
CA ARG A 64 6.84 -10.27 3.28
C ARG A 64 7.54 -9.00 2.86
N HIS A 65 6.89 -7.85 3.03
CA HIS A 65 7.47 -6.55 2.72
C HIS A 65 8.77 -6.29 3.50
N ASP A 66 8.79 -6.59 4.80
CA ASP A 66 9.98 -6.43 5.65
C ASP A 66 11.14 -7.35 5.22
N SER A 67 10.89 -8.38 4.41
CA SER A 67 11.93 -9.22 3.80
C SER A 67 12.46 -8.69 2.46
N LEU A 68 11.82 -7.67 1.87
CA LEU A 68 12.24 -7.05 0.63
C LEU A 68 13.38 -6.05 0.87
N ASP A 69 14.37 -6.04 -0.02
CA ASP A 69 15.47 -5.08 -0.01
C ASP A 69 15.06 -3.79 -0.75
N ILE A 70 14.09 -3.07 -0.18
CA ILE A 70 13.54 -1.84 -0.79
C ILE A 70 14.51 -0.69 -0.58
N LYS A 71 14.96 -0.07 -1.68
CA LYS A 71 15.99 0.96 -1.67
C LYS A 71 15.47 2.33 -2.10
N PRO A 72 15.98 3.41 -1.49
CA PRO A 72 15.82 4.75 -2.03
C PRO A 72 16.40 4.84 -3.45
N LEU A 73 15.71 5.56 -4.33
CA LEU A 73 16.18 5.78 -5.69
C LEU A 73 17.36 6.77 -5.72
N PRO A 74 18.45 6.45 -6.43
CA PRO A 74 19.50 7.42 -6.73
C PRO A 74 18.94 8.67 -7.41
N ALA A 75 19.53 9.83 -7.16
CA ALA A 75 19.10 11.08 -7.80
C ALA A 75 19.10 10.99 -9.33
N ALA A 76 20.14 10.40 -9.92
CA ALA A 76 20.23 10.19 -11.36
C ALA A 76 19.09 9.32 -11.93
N SER A 77 18.66 8.29 -11.17
CA SER A 77 17.51 7.47 -11.56
C SER A 77 16.21 8.24 -11.48
N ARG A 78 16.01 9.05 -10.43
CA ARG A 78 14.82 9.92 -10.31
C ARG A 78 14.72 10.89 -11.49
N ASP A 79 15.82 11.52 -11.87
CA ASP A 79 15.86 12.43 -13.02
C ASP A 79 15.58 11.70 -14.34
N ARG A 80 16.10 10.49 -14.50
CA ARG A 80 15.84 9.64 -15.69
C ARG A 80 14.37 9.30 -15.80
N TYR A 81 13.78 8.73 -14.74
CA TYR A 81 12.36 8.39 -14.70
C TYR A 81 11.46 9.61 -14.92
N THR A 82 11.83 10.76 -14.36
CA THR A 82 11.06 12.01 -14.57
C THR A 82 11.01 12.40 -16.04
N ARG A 83 12.14 12.30 -16.76
CA ARG A 83 12.18 12.57 -18.21
C ARG A 83 11.39 11.53 -19.01
N GLU A 84 11.56 10.25 -18.69
CA GLU A 84 10.82 9.16 -19.34
C GLU A 84 9.31 9.36 -19.18
N TRP A 85 8.85 9.75 -17.98
CA TRP A 85 7.45 10.07 -17.76
C TRP A 85 6.96 11.23 -18.62
N SER A 86 7.74 12.31 -18.74
CA SER A 86 7.38 13.44 -19.61
C SER A 86 7.22 13.00 -21.07
N SER A 87 8.09 12.14 -21.58
CA SER A 87 7.95 11.59 -22.94
C SER A 87 6.67 10.76 -23.11
N VAL A 88 6.31 9.93 -22.12
CA VAL A 88 5.04 9.16 -22.17
C VAL A 88 3.83 10.10 -22.19
N GLN A 89 3.86 11.21 -21.44
CA GLN A 89 2.78 12.20 -21.46
C GLN A 89 2.66 12.93 -22.79
N GLU A 90 3.77 13.23 -23.46
CA GLU A 90 3.76 13.84 -24.78
C GLU A 90 3.16 12.88 -25.82
N GLU A 91 3.54 11.60 -25.78
CA GLU A 91 3.03 10.58 -26.71
C GLU A 91 1.51 10.33 -26.54
N PHE A 92 0.96 10.55 -25.35
CA PHE A 92 -0.47 10.37 -25.08
C PHE A 92 -1.38 11.16 -26.03
N VAL A 93 -0.92 12.31 -26.54
CA VAL A 93 -1.72 13.16 -27.45
C VAL A 93 -2.00 12.44 -28.77
N ASP A 94 -0.99 11.74 -29.30
CA ASP A 94 -1.06 11.08 -30.60
C ASP A 94 -1.44 9.59 -30.46
N ARG A 95 -0.98 8.93 -29.38
CA ARG A 95 -1.06 7.48 -29.16
C ARG A 95 -1.50 7.18 -27.72
N PRO A 96 -2.76 7.47 -27.35
CA PRO A 96 -3.21 7.40 -25.95
C PRO A 96 -3.22 5.98 -25.37
N GLU A 97 -3.48 4.95 -26.18
CA GLU A 97 -3.44 3.55 -25.72
C GLU A 97 -2.00 3.11 -25.40
N ASP A 98 -1.07 3.39 -26.32
CA ASP A 98 0.35 3.05 -26.15
C ASP A 98 0.96 3.82 -24.96
N ALA A 99 0.63 5.10 -24.80
CA ALA A 99 1.11 5.90 -23.68
C ALA A 99 0.62 5.36 -22.31
N VAL A 100 -0.62 4.86 -22.22
CA VAL A 100 -1.10 4.22 -20.98
C VAL A 100 -0.35 2.91 -20.70
N HIS A 101 -0.07 2.13 -21.75
CA HIS A 101 0.75 0.91 -21.60
C HIS A 101 2.18 1.24 -21.17
N ASP A 102 2.80 2.28 -21.74
CA ASP A 102 4.13 2.71 -21.38
C ASP A 102 4.19 3.31 -19.97
N ALA A 103 3.12 3.98 -19.52
CA ALA A 103 3.00 4.43 -18.12
C ALA A 103 3.00 3.24 -17.15
N ASP A 104 2.26 2.16 -17.43
CA ASP A 104 2.26 0.93 -16.63
C ASP A 104 3.65 0.30 -16.57
N ARG A 105 4.32 0.20 -17.72
CA ARG A 105 5.69 -0.33 -17.82
C ARG A 105 6.70 0.52 -17.07
N LEU A 106 6.54 1.85 -17.10
CA LEU A 106 7.41 2.77 -16.42
C LEU A 106 7.28 2.66 -14.90
N VAL A 107 6.04 2.59 -14.40
CA VAL A 107 5.74 2.33 -12.97
C VAL A 107 6.31 0.98 -12.54
N THR A 108 6.08 -0.08 -13.33
CA THR A 108 6.63 -1.42 -13.03
C THR A 108 8.16 -1.42 -13.00
N SER A 109 8.80 -0.69 -13.91
CA SER A 109 10.26 -0.56 -13.95
C SER A 109 10.79 0.19 -12.72
N LEU A 110 10.11 1.25 -12.33
CA LEU A 110 10.41 2.03 -11.12
C LEU A 110 10.29 1.17 -9.85
N MET A 111 9.21 0.39 -9.75
CA MET A 111 9.00 -0.57 -8.66
C MET A 111 10.14 -1.59 -8.58
N ARG A 112 10.54 -2.17 -9.72
CA ARG A 112 11.65 -3.12 -9.79
C ARG A 112 12.97 -2.50 -9.32
N GLU A 113 13.30 -1.30 -9.77
CA GLU A 113 14.54 -0.63 -9.37
C GLU A 113 14.55 -0.31 -7.86
N ARG A 114 13.38 -0.03 -7.28
CA ARG A 114 13.22 0.12 -5.84
C ARG A 114 13.33 -1.21 -5.08
N GLY A 115 13.28 -2.36 -5.74
CA GLY A 115 13.37 -3.68 -5.09
C GLY A 115 12.03 -4.37 -4.84
N TYR A 116 10.93 -3.83 -5.38
CA TYR A 116 9.63 -4.51 -5.32
C TYR A 116 9.57 -5.69 -6.30
N PRO A 117 8.97 -6.82 -5.90
CA PRO A 117 8.61 -7.88 -6.83
C PRO A 117 7.69 -7.35 -7.94
N THR A 118 7.91 -7.82 -9.17
CA THR A 118 7.12 -7.38 -10.33
C THR A 118 6.35 -8.53 -11.00
N GLU A 119 6.22 -9.66 -10.32
CA GLU A 119 5.52 -10.84 -10.83
C GLU A 119 4.02 -10.74 -10.56
N GLY A 120 3.31 -10.05 -11.46
CA GLY A 120 1.86 -9.94 -11.44
C GLY A 120 1.32 -8.81 -10.56
N PHE A 121 0.21 -8.22 -11.03
CA PHE A 121 -0.42 -7.06 -10.43
C PHE A 121 -0.90 -7.29 -8.98
N GLU A 122 -1.50 -8.43 -8.69
CA GLU A 122 -2.02 -8.71 -7.34
C GLU A 122 -0.91 -8.74 -6.29
N GLN A 123 0.24 -9.32 -6.62
CA GLN A 123 1.40 -9.35 -5.73
C GLN A 123 2.00 -7.95 -5.55
N GLN A 124 2.18 -7.21 -6.65
CA GLN A 124 2.61 -5.81 -6.65
C GLN A 124 1.70 -4.95 -5.76
N ALA A 125 0.38 -5.08 -5.91
CA ALA A 125 -0.59 -4.35 -5.11
C ALA A 125 -0.54 -4.74 -3.63
N ALA A 126 -0.36 -6.02 -3.32
CA ALA A 126 -0.22 -6.49 -1.95
C ALA A 126 1.05 -5.93 -1.28
N ASP A 127 2.18 -5.90 -1.98
CA ASP A 127 3.44 -5.40 -1.44
C ASP A 127 3.43 -3.87 -1.31
N LEU A 128 2.90 -3.14 -2.30
CA LEU A 128 2.71 -1.69 -2.22
C LEU A 128 1.75 -1.27 -1.10
N SER A 129 0.76 -2.10 -0.74
CA SER A 129 -0.23 -1.74 0.29
C SER A 129 0.36 -1.41 1.66
N VAL A 130 1.59 -1.85 1.93
CA VAL A 130 2.26 -1.69 3.23
C VAL A 130 2.82 -0.27 3.45
N GLU A 131 3.34 0.37 2.41
CA GLU A 131 3.91 1.72 2.49
C GLU A 131 3.10 2.74 1.66
N HIS A 132 2.47 2.29 0.59
CA HIS A 132 1.77 3.11 -0.40
C HIS A 132 0.25 2.88 -0.40
N GLY A 133 -0.32 2.48 0.74
CA GLY A 133 -1.75 2.11 0.85
C GLY A 133 -2.73 3.24 0.45
N ARG A 134 -2.30 4.51 0.52
CA ARG A 134 -3.14 5.66 0.13
C ARG A 134 -3.23 5.85 -1.38
N THR A 135 -2.14 5.62 -2.12
CA THR A 135 -2.11 5.72 -3.58
C THR A 135 -2.39 4.41 -4.29
N LEU A 136 -2.44 3.29 -3.56
CA LEU A 136 -2.79 1.99 -4.13
C LEU A 136 -4.16 2.00 -4.84
N GLY A 137 -5.11 2.80 -4.35
CA GLY A 137 -6.39 3.00 -5.04
C GLY A 137 -6.23 3.55 -6.46
N HIS A 138 -5.29 4.48 -6.68
CA HIS A 138 -4.96 5.00 -8.00
C HIS A 138 -4.33 3.91 -8.87
N TYR A 139 -3.39 3.14 -8.31
CA TYR A 139 -2.76 2.06 -9.07
C TYR A 139 -3.78 1.04 -9.59
N ARG A 140 -4.73 0.62 -8.74
CA ARG A 140 -5.80 -0.29 -9.16
C ARG A 140 -6.68 0.31 -10.24
N ALA A 141 -7.11 1.56 -10.09
CA ALA A 141 -7.93 2.23 -11.08
C ALA A 141 -7.23 2.39 -12.43
N ALA A 142 -5.92 2.65 -12.43
CA ALA A 142 -5.11 2.72 -13.65
C ALA A 142 -5.00 1.35 -14.33
N HIS A 143 -4.69 0.30 -13.56
CA HIS A 143 -4.52 -1.05 -14.07
C HIS A 143 -5.83 -1.65 -14.61
N ASP A 144 -6.98 -1.33 -14.00
CA ASP A 144 -8.29 -1.71 -14.51
C ASP A 144 -8.53 -1.14 -15.92
N VAL A 145 -8.07 0.10 -16.17
CA VAL A 145 -8.16 0.72 -17.50
C VAL A 145 -7.15 0.11 -18.46
N GLU A 146 -5.90 -0.13 -18.05
CA GLU A 146 -4.92 -0.87 -18.88
C GLU A 146 -5.51 -2.18 -19.37
N SER A 147 -6.13 -2.94 -18.46
CA SER A 147 -6.73 -4.24 -18.77
C SER A 147 -7.88 -4.13 -19.79
N LEU A 148 -8.51 -2.95 -19.91
CA LEU A 148 -9.50 -2.64 -20.95
C LEU A 148 -8.83 -2.21 -22.26
N THR A 149 -7.74 -1.45 -22.18
CA THR A 149 -6.91 -1.01 -23.33
C THR A 149 -6.32 -2.19 -24.07
N THR A 150 -5.77 -3.19 -23.36
CA THR A 150 -5.26 -4.44 -23.96
C THR A 150 -6.35 -5.22 -24.71
N ARG A 151 -7.63 -4.93 -24.45
CA ARG A 151 -8.80 -5.50 -25.16
C ARG A 151 -9.43 -4.53 -26.16
N SER A 152 -8.82 -3.37 -26.42
CA SER A 152 -9.32 -2.25 -27.24
C SER A 152 -10.73 -1.78 -26.84
N LYS A 153 -11.01 -1.74 -25.54
CA LYS A 153 -12.32 -1.39 -24.96
C LYS A 153 -12.31 -0.11 -24.12
N ALA A 154 -11.16 0.53 -23.95
CA ALA A 154 -11.04 1.75 -23.16
C ALA A 154 -11.47 2.97 -23.99
N THR A 155 -12.27 3.85 -23.37
CA THR A 155 -12.58 5.17 -23.95
C THR A 155 -11.44 6.14 -23.71
N THR A 156 -11.30 7.16 -24.56
CA THR A 156 -10.26 8.20 -24.40
C THR A 156 -10.32 8.90 -23.04
N GLU A 157 -11.52 9.07 -22.46
CA GLU A 157 -11.68 9.64 -21.12
C GLU A 157 -11.10 8.71 -20.05
N GLN A 158 -11.35 7.40 -20.15
CA GLN A 158 -10.76 6.42 -19.25
C GLN A 158 -9.24 6.41 -19.37
N LEU A 159 -8.69 6.48 -20.59
CA LEU A 159 -7.24 6.57 -20.82
C LEU A 159 -6.64 7.81 -20.15
N ARG A 160 -7.31 8.97 -20.25
CA ARG A 160 -6.86 10.19 -19.56
C ARG A 160 -6.89 10.02 -18.05
N GLY A 161 -7.95 9.41 -17.51
CA GLY A 161 -8.06 9.08 -16.09
C GLY A 161 -6.93 8.14 -15.62
N ALA A 162 -6.60 7.12 -16.41
CA ALA A 162 -5.52 6.18 -16.12
C ALA A 162 -4.17 6.89 -16.03
N MET A 163 -3.87 7.84 -16.93
CA MET A 163 -2.64 8.64 -16.87
C MET A 163 -2.52 9.43 -15.56
N VAL A 164 -3.62 10.02 -15.09
CA VAL A 164 -3.65 10.74 -13.79
C VAL A 164 -3.40 9.78 -12.64
N HIS A 165 -4.01 8.60 -12.69
CA HIS A 165 -3.84 7.59 -11.66
C HIS A 165 -2.43 6.99 -11.62
N TYR A 166 -1.83 6.67 -12.77
CA TYR A 166 -0.43 6.25 -12.82
C TYR A 166 0.50 7.36 -12.34
N ARG A 167 0.24 8.64 -12.68
CA ARG A 167 1.05 9.78 -12.20
C ARG A 167 1.09 9.84 -10.68
N ALA A 168 -0.06 9.69 -10.04
CA ALA A 168 -0.17 9.78 -8.59
C ALA A 168 0.70 8.74 -7.88
N LEU A 169 0.67 7.47 -8.34
CA LEU A 169 1.55 6.44 -7.80
C LEU A 169 3.02 6.71 -8.15
N PHE A 170 3.29 7.11 -9.39
CA PHE A 170 4.65 7.37 -9.88
C PHE A 170 5.37 8.46 -9.06
N ASP A 171 4.69 9.56 -8.77
CA ASP A 171 5.23 10.66 -7.96
C ASP A 171 5.53 10.23 -6.51
N GLU A 172 4.69 9.38 -5.92
CA GLU A 172 4.94 8.82 -4.59
C GLU A 172 6.17 7.92 -4.59
N LEU A 173 6.26 6.99 -5.55
CA LEU A 173 7.41 6.09 -5.70
C LEU A 173 8.73 6.83 -5.95
N LEU A 174 8.70 7.98 -6.64
CA LEU A 174 9.86 8.86 -6.81
C LEU A 174 10.25 9.59 -5.52
N SER A 175 9.26 10.03 -4.74
CA SER A 175 9.43 10.87 -3.55
C SER A 175 9.93 10.08 -2.33
N ASP A 176 9.49 8.83 -2.17
CA ASP A 176 9.82 7.96 -1.04
C ASP A 176 11.28 7.44 -1.07
N GLY A 177 12.14 8.07 -1.86
CA GLY A 177 13.59 7.87 -1.86
C GLY A 177 14.40 8.96 -1.14
N GLY A 178 13.78 9.93 -0.45
CA GLY A 178 14.55 11.08 0.07
C GLY A 178 13.95 11.96 1.17
N GLY A 179 12.95 11.52 1.92
CA GLY A 179 12.39 12.31 3.03
C GLY A 179 12.59 11.64 4.40
N PRO A 180 13.05 12.34 5.45
CA PRO A 180 13.04 11.78 6.80
C PRO A 180 11.59 11.48 7.17
N ARG A 181 11.35 10.22 7.53
CA ARG A 181 10.10 9.73 8.14
C ARG A 181 9.60 10.80 9.12
N HIS A 182 8.52 11.50 8.74
CA HIS A 182 7.83 12.39 9.66
C HIS A 182 7.28 11.52 10.78
N ALA A 183 7.98 11.52 11.91
CA ALA A 183 7.41 11.06 13.17
C ALA A 183 6.22 11.99 13.48
N PRO A 184 5.04 11.45 13.81
CA PRO A 184 3.93 12.30 14.22
C PRO A 184 4.29 13.00 15.53
N SER A 185 4.17 14.32 15.52
CA SER A 185 4.21 15.22 16.68
C SER A 185 3.05 14.94 17.64
#